data_AF-A0A432UZN6-F1
#
_entry.id   AF-A0A432UZN6-F1
#
_cell.length_a   1.000
_cell.length_b   1.000
_cell.length_c   1.000
_cell.angle_alpha   90.00
_cell.angle_beta   90.00
_cell.angle_gamma   90.00
#
_symmetry.space_group_name_H-M   'P 1'
#
loop_
_entity.id
_entity.type
_entity.pdbx_description
1 polymer ?
#
loop_
_entity_poly.entity_id
_entity_poly.type
_entity_poly.pdbx_seq_one_letter_code
_entity_poly.pdbx_strand_id
1 'polypeptide(L)' 'MKKLGRFIIWLFIAPGDLIADRLGISEENNRDLVRMLINSLFWITIAVVGLAIWTSTLPQYQ' A
#
# COMPACT_ATOMS: atom_id res chain seq x y z
N MET A 1 -5.07 -17.93 -13.93
CA MET A 1 -5.92 -16.92 -13.26
C MET A 1 -5.84 -16.95 -11.73
N LYS A 2 -6.03 -18.10 -11.05
CA LYS A 2 -5.97 -18.18 -9.56
C LYS A 2 -4.64 -17.69 -8.94
N LYS A 3 -3.49 -17.96 -9.58
CA LYS A 3 -2.17 -17.50 -9.11
C LYS A 3 -1.97 -15.98 -9.21
N LEU A 4 -2.49 -15.35 -10.28
CA LEU A 4 -2.31 -13.92 -10.52
C LEU A 4 -3.10 -13.09 -9.51
N GLY A 5 -4.38 -13.44 -9.27
CA GLY A 5 -5.19 -12.78 -8.25
C GLY A 5 -4.58 -12.88 -6.85
N ARG A 6 -4.08 -14.07 -6.48
CA ARG A 6 -3.38 -14.26 -5.19
C ARG A 6 -2.10 -13.42 -5.09
N PHE A 7 -1.34 -13.32 -6.18
CA PHE A 7 -0.14 -12.49 -6.22
C PHE A 7 -0.45 -11.00 -6.06
N ILE A 8 -1.49 -10.50 -6.75
CA ILE A 8 -1.92 -9.11 -6.65
C ILE A 8 -2.37 -8.80 -5.22
N ILE A 9 -3.21 -9.64 -4.62
CA ILE A 9 -3.67 -9.47 -3.23
C ILE A 9 -2.47 -9.47 -2.27
N TRP A 10 -1.53 -10.40 -2.44
CA TRP A 10 -0.32 -10.45 -1.63
C TRP A 10 0.48 -9.15 -1.75
N LEU A 11 0.66 -8.62 -2.95
CA LEU A 11 1.38 -7.36 -3.17
C LEU A 11 0.72 -6.21 -2.40
N PHE A 12 -0.60 -6.12 -2.40
CA PHE A 12 -1.32 -5.06 -1.68
C PHE A 12 -1.19 -5.15 -0.15
N ILE A 13 -0.96 -6.35 0.40
CA ILE A 13 -0.91 -6.58 1.85
C ILE A 13 0.53 -6.61 2.38
N ALA A 14 1.50 -6.96 1.54
CA ALA A 14 2.90 -7.14 1.90
C ALA A 14 3.57 -5.94 2.63
N PRO A 15 3.30 -4.66 2.30
CA PRO A 15 3.93 -3.54 2.99
C PRO A 15 3.62 -3.51 4.50
N GLY A 16 2.37 -3.72 4.85
CA GLY A 16 1.89 -3.77 6.23
C GLY A 16 2.46 -4.95 7.01
N ASP A 17 2.55 -6.12 6.37
CA ASP A 17 3.18 -7.31 6.97
C ASP A 17 4.65 -7.06 7.30
N LEU A 18 5.41 -6.49 6.35
CA LEU A 18 6.84 -6.21 6.53
C LEU A 18 7.12 -5.23 7.67
N ILE A 19 6.31 -4.18 7.79
CA ILE A 19 6.49 -3.18 8.85
C ILE A 19 6.05 -3.73 10.20
N ALA A 20 4.93 -4.46 10.26
CA ALA A 20 4.46 -5.06 11.49
C ALA A 20 5.46 -6.08 12.07
N ASP A 21 6.09 -6.89 11.20
CA ASP A 21 7.14 -7.83 11.59
C ASP A 21 8.41 -7.10 12.09
N ARG A 22 8.79 -5.99 11.47
CA ARG A 22 9.95 -5.19 11.90
C ARG A 22 9.72 -4.46 13.22
N LEU A 23 8.49 -4.06 13.51
CA LEU A 23 8.13 -3.39 14.76
C LEU A 23 7.99 -4.37 15.93
N GLY A 24 8.10 -5.69 15.70
CA GLY A 24 8.05 -6.70 16.76
C GLY A 24 6.70 -6.75 17.47
N ILE A 25 5.61 -6.39 16.79
CA ILE A 25 4.28 -6.33 17.40
C ILE A 25 3.77 -7.75 17.58
N SER A 26 3.86 -8.26 18.81
CA SER A 26 3.43 -9.61 19.18
C SER A 26 1.93 -9.73 19.43
N GLU A 27 1.26 -8.61 19.75
CA GLU A 27 -0.18 -8.56 20.01
C GLU A 27 -0.95 -8.58 18.68
N GLU A 28 -1.73 -9.63 18.44
CA GLU A 28 -2.43 -9.88 17.16
C GLU A 28 -3.34 -8.72 16.75
N ASN A 29 -4.11 -8.18 17.71
CA ASN A 29 -4.98 -7.01 17.45
C ASN A 29 -4.20 -5.76 17.02
N ASN A 30 -3.06 -5.48 17.67
CA ASN A 30 -2.24 -4.33 17.31
C ASN A 30 -1.56 -4.55 15.96
N ARG A 31 -1.18 -5.79 15.67
CA ARG A 31 -0.53 -6.16 14.43
C ARG A 31 -1.45 -5.91 13.24
N ASP A 32 -2.72 -6.29 13.34
CA ASP A 32 -3.70 -6.09 12.28
C ASP A 32 -4.05 -4.60 12.06
N LEU A 33 -4.15 -3.82 13.14
CA LEU A 33 -4.31 -2.37 13.04
C LEU A 33 -3.12 -1.71 12.33
N VAL A 34 -1.89 -2.11 12.67
CA VAL A 34 -0.67 -1.57 12.05
C VAL A 34 -0.56 -1.99 10.59
N ARG A 35 -0.87 -3.24 10.26
CA ARG A 35 -0.93 -3.71 8.87
C ARG A 35 -1.91 -2.89 8.04
N MET A 36 -3.11 -2.65 8.56
CA MET A 36 -4.14 -1.86 7.89
C MET A 36 -3.68 -0.40 7.70
N LEU A 37 -3.11 0.20 8.75
CA LEU A 37 -2.59 1.57 8.71
C LEU A 37 -1.48 1.70 7.66
N ILE A 38 -0.46 0.85 7.72
CA ILE A 38 0.68 0.91 6.81
C ILE A 38 0.26 0.63 5.36
N ASN A 39 -0.61 -0.35 5.13
CA ASN A 39 -1.11 -0.64 3.78
C ASN A 39 -1.87 0.56 3.22
N SER A 40 -2.77 1.16 3.98
CA SER A 40 -3.52 2.34 3.52
C SER A 40 -2.61 3.52 3.24
N LEU A 41 -1.70 3.86 4.16
CA LEU A 41 -0.75 4.96 3.97
C LEU A 41 0.14 4.75 2.74
N PHE A 42 0.74 3.58 2.60
CA PHE A 42 1.64 3.27 1.49
C PHE A 42 0.94 3.40 0.13
N TRP A 43 -0.25 2.80 -0.01
CA TRP A 43 -0.99 2.83 -1.28
C TRP A 43 -1.61 4.18 -1.58
N ILE A 44 -2.07 4.93 -0.57
CA ILE A 44 -2.51 6.31 -0.75
C ILE A 44 -1.35 7.18 -1.22
N THR A 45 -0.16 7.05 -0.61
CA THR A 45 1.03 7.79 -1.06
C THR A 45 1.39 7.47 -2.51
N ILE A 46 1.41 6.19 -2.90
CA ILE A 46 1.64 5.79 -4.30
C ILE A 46 0.60 6.40 -5.23
N ALA A 47 -0.69 6.35 -4.87
CA ALA A 47 -1.75 6.91 -5.69
C ALA A 47 -1.60 8.44 -5.86
N VAL A 48 -1.36 9.17 -4.76
CA VAL A 48 -1.18 10.62 -4.79
C VAL A 48 0.05 11.01 -5.62
N VAL A 49 1.19 10.35 -5.40
CA VAL A 49 2.42 10.62 -6.17
C VAL A 49 2.22 10.27 -7.64
N GLY A 50 1.60 9.13 -7.94
CA GLY A 50 1.31 8.72 -9.30
C GLY A 50 0.37 9.71 -10.01
N LEU A 51 -0.67 10.17 -9.33
CA LEU A 51 -1.57 11.20 -9.83
C LEU A 51 -0.84 12.53 -10.06
N ALA A 52 -0.01 12.98 -9.11
CA ALA A 52 0.75 14.23 -9.25
C ALA A 52 1.73 14.19 -10.43
N ILE A 53 2.43 13.07 -10.61
CA ILE A 53 3.31 12.85 -11.77
C ILE A 53 2.47 12.87 -13.04
N TRP A 54 1.38 12.10 -13.08
CA TRP A 54 0.52 12.03 -14.27
C TRP A 54 -0.05 13.40 -14.65
N THR A 55 -0.60 14.15 -13.69
CA THR A 55 -1.15 15.49 -13.95
C THR A 55 -0.09 16.47 -14.44
N SER A 56 1.16 16.35 -13.98
CA SER A 56 2.27 17.19 -14.47
C SER A 56 2.63 16.92 -15.95
N THR A 57 2.22 15.78 -16.50
CA THR A 57 2.44 15.45 -17.92
C THR A 57 1.30 15.91 -18.84
N LEU A 58 0.17 16.36 -18.29
CA LEU A 58 -0.98 16.76 -19.09
C LEU A 58 -0.76 18.14 -19.72
N PRO A 59 -1.22 18.36 -20.97
CA PRO A 59 -1.21 19.68 -21.59
C PRO A 59 -1.96 20.68 -20.71
N GLN A 60 -1.39 21.87 -20.53
CA GLN A 60 -2.13 23.00 -19.96
C GLN A 60 -3.20 23.42 -20.98
N TYR A 61 -4.44 23.03 -20.72
CA TYR A 61 -5.58 23.58 -21.46
C TYR A 61 -5.75 25.04 -21.03
N GLN A 62 -5.41 25.96 -21.94
CA GLN A 62 -5.72 27.39 -21.80
C GLN A 62 -7.14 27.68 -22.24
#